data_AF-A0AAD9UQG3-F1
#
_entry.id   AF-A0AAD9UQG3-F1
#
_cell.length_a   1.000
_cell.length_b   1.000
_cell.length_c   1.000
_cell.angle_alpha   90.00
_cell.angle_beta   90.00
_cell.angle_gamma   90.00
#
_symmetry.space_group_name_H-M   'P 1'
#
loop_
_entity.id
_entity.type
_entity.pdbx_description
1 polymer ?
#
loop_
_entity_poly.entity_id
_entity_poly.type
_entity_poly.pdbx_seq_one_letter_code
_entity_poly.pdbx_strand_id
1 'polypeptide(L)'
;MGLESIVEVHTLVDAHRAIEAGANKIMVNQWDRVEHRLYPTRALEVKQGLPEEITAIACGGIMTMAQVHELALAGYDAICFGRRLKYPDMPEFITQVKEWKGPCKGILQMSRGLFFNYENEHEFQRVSLKENHLKLLNEMNSFYLGKQVDITKFHAEPEPEPTDSEPPKHGKIFGEDSKVTILTIGNPRTQDSTIPVVCWL
;
A
#
# COMPACT_ATOMS: atom_id res chain seq x y z
N MET A 1 -15.24 -7.15 -23.08
CA MET A 1 -14.18 -6.12 -23.05
C MET A 1 -13.02 -6.69 -22.23
N GLY A 2 -11.77 -6.59 -22.70
CA GLY A 2 -10.59 -7.19 -22.05
C GLY A 2 -10.00 -6.33 -20.93
N LEU A 3 -10.84 -5.73 -20.10
CA LEU A 3 -10.44 -4.92 -18.94
C LEU A 3 -10.58 -5.76 -17.67
N GLU A 4 -9.68 -5.57 -16.72
CA GLU A 4 -9.77 -6.15 -15.39
C GLU A 4 -10.17 -5.08 -14.38
N SER A 5 -11.09 -5.41 -13.47
CA SER A 5 -11.52 -4.53 -12.40
C SER A 5 -10.69 -4.76 -11.14
N ILE A 6 -10.41 -3.66 -10.42
CA ILE A 6 -9.89 -3.68 -9.06
C ILE A 6 -10.94 -3.00 -8.21
N VAL A 7 -11.51 -3.72 -7.25
CA VAL A 7 -12.57 -3.19 -6.39
C VAL A 7 -11.96 -2.63 -5.11
N GLU A 8 -12.12 -1.31 -4.91
CA GLU A 8 -11.68 -0.62 -3.69
C GLU A 8 -12.66 -0.88 -2.55
N VAL A 9 -12.13 -1.26 -1.38
CA VAL A 9 -12.90 -1.54 -0.17
C VAL A 9 -12.25 -0.90 1.05
N HIS A 10 -13.06 -0.63 2.09
CA HIS A 10 -12.57 -0.04 3.33
C HIS A 10 -12.83 -0.95 4.55
N THR A 11 -13.88 -1.74 4.53
CA THR A 11 -14.23 -2.63 5.65
C THR A 11 -14.29 -4.10 5.20
N LEU A 12 -14.33 -4.99 6.19
CA LEU A 12 -14.49 -6.42 5.91
C LEU A 12 -15.87 -6.72 5.28
N VAL A 13 -16.90 -5.97 5.65
CA VAL A 13 -18.25 -6.07 5.06
C VAL A 13 -18.23 -5.70 3.58
N ASP A 14 -17.51 -4.62 3.21
CA ASP A 14 -17.35 -4.22 1.80
C ASP A 14 -16.62 -5.30 1.00
N ALA A 15 -15.57 -5.89 1.59
CA ALA A 15 -14.83 -6.98 0.97
C ALA A 15 -15.71 -8.21 0.70
N HIS A 16 -16.52 -8.63 1.68
CA HIS A 16 -17.45 -9.74 1.48
C HIS A 16 -18.46 -9.46 0.37
N ARG A 17 -19.06 -8.26 0.36
CA ARG A 17 -19.99 -7.85 -0.71
C ARG A 17 -19.33 -7.83 -2.09
N ALA A 18 -18.09 -7.35 -2.19
CA ALA A 18 -17.34 -7.36 -3.44
C ALA A 18 -17.07 -8.78 -3.94
N ILE A 19 -16.70 -9.69 -3.03
CA ILE A 19 -16.47 -11.11 -3.36
C ILE A 19 -17.77 -11.80 -3.79
N GLU A 20 -18.87 -11.55 -3.10
CA GLU A 20 -20.20 -12.05 -3.48
C GLU A 20 -20.63 -11.56 -4.87
N ALA A 21 -20.24 -10.34 -5.24
CA ALA A 21 -20.44 -9.78 -6.57
C ALA A 21 -19.46 -10.33 -7.64
N GLY A 22 -18.57 -11.25 -7.27
CA GLY A 22 -17.63 -11.93 -8.18
C GLY A 22 -16.28 -11.20 -8.36
N ALA A 23 -15.94 -10.23 -7.51
CA ALA A 23 -14.65 -9.57 -7.57
C ALA A 23 -13.52 -10.53 -7.15
N ASN A 24 -12.46 -10.62 -7.96
CA ASN A 24 -11.28 -11.44 -7.69
C ASN A 24 -10.01 -10.63 -7.39
N LYS A 25 -10.07 -9.29 -7.54
CA LYS A 25 -9.01 -8.34 -7.19
C LYS A 25 -9.58 -7.29 -6.27
N ILE A 26 -9.11 -7.26 -5.03
CA ILE A 26 -9.60 -6.37 -3.98
C ILE A 26 -8.46 -5.45 -3.54
N MET A 27 -8.72 -4.15 -3.56
CA MET A 27 -7.81 -3.14 -3.02
C MET A 27 -8.35 -2.61 -1.70
N VAL A 28 -7.66 -2.87 -0.60
CA VAL A 28 -8.03 -2.35 0.72
C VAL A 28 -7.38 -0.98 0.91
N ASN A 29 -8.19 0.06 1.04
CA ASN A 29 -7.71 1.42 1.24
C ASN A 29 -7.85 1.85 2.72
N GLN A 30 -6.71 2.16 3.33
CA GLN A 30 -6.59 2.58 4.73
C GLN A 30 -7.00 4.05 4.95
N TRP A 31 -7.07 4.85 3.88
CA TRP A 31 -7.49 6.25 3.95
C TRP A 31 -9.00 6.37 3.78
N ASP A 32 -9.66 6.85 4.82
CA ASP A 32 -11.07 7.19 4.80
C ASP A 32 -11.28 8.57 4.19
N ARG A 33 -12.04 8.62 3.08
CA ARG A 33 -12.30 9.87 2.35
C ARG A 33 -13.47 10.66 2.92
N VAL A 34 -14.34 10.02 3.71
CA VAL A 34 -15.49 10.68 4.35
C VAL A 34 -15.00 11.38 5.61
N GLU A 35 -14.27 10.65 6.45
CA GLU A 35 -13.75 11.16 7.73
C GLU A 35 -12.38 11.86 7.59
N HIS A 36 -11.79 11.83 6.39
CA HIS A 36 -10.45 12.38 6.10
C HIS A 36 -9.37 11.85 7.06
N ARG A 37 -9.45 10.56 7.42
CA ARG A 37 -8.60 9.93 8.43
C ARG A 37 -7.90 8.70 7.90
N LEU A 38 -6.63 8.52 8.28
CA LEU A 38 -5.89 7.29 8.05
C LEU A 38 -6.15 6.28 9.17
N TYR A 39 -6.42 5.03 8.79
CA TYR A 39 -6.55 3.88 9.69
C TYR A 39 -5.46 2.84 9.38
N PRO A 40 -4.28 2.92 10.03
CA PRO A 40 -3.10 2.11 9.68
C PRO A 40 -3.31 0.59 9.81
N THR A 41 -4.15 0.12 10.73
CA THR A 41 -4.38 -1.31 10.97
C THR A 41 -5.45 -1.92 10.07
N ARG A 42 -6.22 -1.09 9.34
CA ARG A 42 -7.39 -1.49 8.55
C ARG A 42 -7.07 -2.55 7.51
N ALA A 43 -5.92 -2.43 6.84
CA ALA A 43 -5.48 -3.43 5.88
C ALA A 43 -5.23 -4.79 6.55
N LEU A 44 -4.65 -4.82 7.75
CA LEU A 44 -4.38 -6.06 8.46
C LEU A 44 -5.69 -6.74 8.91
N GLU A 45 -6.63 -5.94 9.42
CA GLU A 45 -7.96 -6.40 9.84
C GLU A 45 -8.72 -7.03 8.67
N VAL A 46 -8.90 -6.31 7.55
CA VAL A 46 -9.64 -6.80 6.39
C VAL A 46 -9.01 -8.06 5.80
N LYS A 47 -7.67 -8.15 5.79
CA LYS A 47 -6.96 -9.32 5.24
C LYS A 47 -7.30 -10.61 5.98
N GLN A 48 -7.77 -10.57 7.22
CA GLN A 48 -8.18 -11.77 7.98
C GLN A 48 -9.36 -12.52 7.37
N GLY A 49 -10.32 -11.79 6.81
CA GLY A 49 -11.49 -12.40 6.20
C GLY A 49 -11.42 -12.51 4.67
N LEU A 50 -10.29 -12.11 4.06
CA LEU A 50 -10.08 -12.30 2.63
C LEU A 50 -9.61 -13.73 2.32
N PRO A 51 -10.28 -14.43 1.37
CA PRO A 51 -9.82 -15.72 0.85
C PRO A 51 -8.42 -15.64 0.23
N GLU A 52 -7.75 -16.79 0.10
CA GLU A 52 -6.38 -16.86 -0.45
C GLU A 52 -6.36 -16.58 -1.96
N GLU A 53 -7.42 -16.99 -2.67
CA GLU A 53 -7.58 -16.90 -4.11
C GLU A 53 -7.75 -15.46 -4.61
N ILE A 54 -8.14 -14.55 -3.71
CA ILE A 54 -8.30 -13.13 -4.03
C ILE A 54 -6.94 -12.47 -4.13
N THR A 55 -6.69 -11.77 -5.24
CA THR A 55 -5.54 -10.86 -5.33
C THR A 55 -5.80 -9.66 -4.42
N ALA A 56 -5.06 -9.59 -3.31
CA ALA A 56 -5.21 -8.57 -2.30
C ALA A 56 -4.16 -7.46 -2.50
N ILE A 57 -4.62 -6.22 -2.62
CA ILE A 57 -3.79 -5.03 -2.83
C ILE A 57 -3.98 -4.09 -1.64
N ALA A 58 -2.91 -3.66 -0.99
CA ALA A 58 -2.99 -2.66 0.08
C ALA A 58 -2.75 -1.26 -0.46
N CYS A 59 -3.52 -0.28 0.00
CA CYS A 59 -3.40 1.12 -0.39
C CYS A 59 -3.65 2.05 0.81
N GLY A 60 -3.17 3.29 0.69
CA GLY A 60 -3.41 4.36 1.64
C GLY A 60 -2.35 4.43 2.75
N GLY A 61 -1.61 5.54 2.80
CA GLY A 61 -0.72 5.85 3.92
C GLY A 61 0.58 5.04 4.02
N ILE A 62 0.93 4.25 2.99
CA ILE A 62 2.18 3.47 2.96
C ILE A 62 3.33 4.40 2.57
N MET A 63 4.22 4.66 3.53
CA MET A 63 5.35 5.59 3.42
C MET A 63 6.69 4.91 3.67
N THR A 64 6.73 3.89 4.53
CA THR A 64 7.98 3.26 5.00
C THR A 64 8.09 1.79 4.61
N MET A 65 9.32 1.27 4.63
CA MET A 65 9.56 -0.14 4.30
C MET A 65 9.06 -1.08 5.41
N ALA A 66 9.00 -0.61 6.65
CA ALA A 66 8.40 -1.36 7.76
C ALA A 66 6.90 -1.64 7.51
N GLN A 67 6.15 -0.64 7.03
CA GLN A 67 4.74 -0.82 6.66
C GLN A 67 4.59 -1.81 5.48
N VAL A 68 5.47 -1.72 4.49
CA VAL A 68 5.49 -2.68 3.37
C VAL A 68 5.76 -4.10 3.87
N HIS A 69 6.75 -4.25 4.75
CA HIS A 69 7.12 -5.53 5.35
C HIS A 69 5.94 -6.14 6.13
N GLU A 70 5.25 -5.33 6.93
CA GLU A 70 4.08 -5.74 7.70
C GLU A 70 2.94 -6.21 6.78
N LEU A 71 2.61 -5.45 5.73
CA LEU A 71 1.58 -5.81 4.76
C LEU A 71 1.96 -7.07 3.97
N ALA A 72 3.23 -7.22 3.62
CA ALA A 72 3.73 -8.41 2.93
C ALA A 72 3.61 -9.65 3.82
N LEU A 73 3.94 -9.55 5.12
CA LEU A 73 3.73 -10.63 6.10
C LEU A 73 2.26 -10.96 6.33
N ALA A 74 1.36 -9.97 6.22
CA ALA A 74 -0.07 -10.22 6.25
C ALA A 74 -0.58 -10.98 5.00
N GLY A 75 0.25 -11.11 3.96
CA GLY A 75 -0.05 -11.86 2.74
C GLY A 75 -0.75 -11.02 1.67
N TYR A 76 -0.49 -9.71 1.62
CA TYR A 76 -0.87 -8.88 0.47
C TYR A 76 -0.01 -9.19 -0.74
N ASP A 77 -0.63 -9.25 -1.92
CA ASP A 77 0.03 -9.57 -3.18
C ASP A 77 0.69 -8.33 -3.81
N ALA A 78 0.13 -7.16 -3.57
CA ALA A 78 0.65 -5.89 -4.07
C ALA A 78 0.34 -4.73 -3.14
N ILE A 79 1.05 -3.62 -3.37
CA ILE A 79 0.83 -2.34 -2.71
C ILE A 79 0.65 -1.25 -3.75
N CYS A 80 -0.24 -0.30 -3.48
CA CYS A 80 -0.50 0.86 -4.32
C CYS A 80 0.01 2.13 -3.64
N PHE A 81 0.90 2.85 -4.33
CA PHE A 81 1.46 4.10 -3.85
C PHE A 81 0.71 5.30 -4.44
N GLY A 82 0.35 6.23 -3.58
CA GLY A 82 -0.18 7.55 -3.96
C GLY A 82 0.79 8.65 -3.56
N ARG A 83 0.58 9.23 -2.36
CA ARG A 83 1.40 10.34 -1.83
C ARG A 83 2.90 10.05 -1.81
N ARG A 84 3.30 8.80 -1.53
CA ARG A 84 4.70 8.36 -1.50
C ARG A 84 5.46 8.61 -2.80
N LEU A 85 4.76 8.65 -3.95
CA LEU A 85 5.36 8.89 -5.27
C LEU A 85 5.99 10.28 -5.42
N LYS A 86 5.66 11.24 -4.55
CA LYS A 86 6.18 12.61 -4.62
C LYS A 86 7.57 12.76 -4.02
N TYR A 87 8.05 11.76 -3.29
CA TYR A 87 9.30 11.87 -2.54
C TYR A 87 10.49 11.52 -3.46
N PRO A 88 11.64 12.21 -3.28
CA PRO A 88 12.78 12.09 -4.20
C PRO A 88 13.44 10.71 -4.18
N ASP A 89 13.34 9.98 -3.08
CA ASP A 89 13.92 8.64 -2.83
C ASP A 89 13.02 7.49 -3.34
N MET A 90 11.96 7.78 -4.09
CA MET A 90 11.03 6.76 -4.60
C MET A 90 11.71 5.66 -5.44
N PRO A 91 12.68 5.94 -6.33
CA PRO A 91 13.35 4.89 -7.10
C PRO A 91 14.09 3.87 -6.22
N GLU A 92 14.81 4.35 -5.21
CA GLU A 92 15.51 3.54 -4.22
C GLU A 92 14.51 2.72 -3.41
N PHE A 93 13.43 3.36 -2.96
CA PHE A 93 12.35 2.70 -2.22
C PHE A 93 11.69 1.58 -3.02
N ILE A 94 11.36 1.79 -4.30
CA ILE A 94 10.83 0.74 -5.19
C ILE A 94 11.79 -0.44 -5.30
N THR A 95 13.10 -0.16 -5.33
CA THR A 95 14.13 -1.21 -5.40
C THR A 95 14.12 -2.04 -4.13
N GLN A 96 14.07 -1.41 -2.95
CA GLN A 96 13.95 -2.10 -1.66
C GLN A 96 12.69 -2.97 -1.59
N VAL A 97 11.55 -2.44 -2.05
CA VAL A 97 10.27 -3.19 -2.10
C VAL A 97 10.39 -4.43 -3.00
N LYS A 98 11.02 -4.30 -4.17
CA LYS A 98 11.23 -5.43 -5.11
C LYS A 98 12.23 -6.48 -4.58
N GLU A 99 13.17 -6.04 -3.77
CA GLU A 99 14.14 -6.90 -3.12
C GLU A 99 13.57 -7.68 -1.94
N TRP A 100 12.42 -7.28 -1.40
CA TRP A 100 11.72 -8.03 -0.36
C TRP A 100 11.49 -9.48 -0.81
N LYS A 101 11.90 -10.42 0.04
CA LYS A 101 11.70 -11.86 -0.16
C LYS A 101 11.00 -12.43 1.06
N GLY A 102 10.02 -13.28 0.80
CA GLY A 102 9.34 -14.05 1.83
C GLY A 102 8.81 -15.37 1.27
N PRO A 103 8.21 -16.19 2.15
CA PRO A 103 7.48 -17.39 1.78
C PRO A 103 6.30 -17.06 0.85
N CYS A 104 5.73 -18.08 0.20
CA CYS A 104 4.51 -17.89 -0.57
C CYS A 104 3.32 -17.52 0.34
N LYS A 105 2.30 -16.89 -0.27
CA LYS A 105 1.10 -16.39 0.41
C LYS A 105 0.43 -17.41 1.33
N GLY A 106 0.22 -18.64 0.87
CA GLY A 106 -0.39 -19.69 1.69
C GLY A 106 0.41 -20.03 2.95
N ILE A 107 1.74 -20.05 2.86
CA ILE A 107 2.60 -20.26 4.04
C ILE A 107 2.41 -19.12 5.05
N LEU A 108 2.44 -17.87 4.57
CA LEU A 108 2.23 -16.69 5.42
C LEU A 108 0.84 -16.68 6.07
N GLN A 109 -0.19 -17.12 5.35
CA GLN A 109 -1.54 -17.25 5.86
C GLN A 109 -1.63 -18.31 6.97
N MET A 110 -1.00 -19.48 6.77
CA MET A 110 -0.94 -20.53 7.79
C MET A 110 -0.13 -20.13 9.03
N SER A 111 0.96 -19.38 8.86
CA SER A 111 1.85 -18.94 9.95
C SER A 111 1.46 -17.58 10.54
N ARG A 112 0.33 -17.00 10.14
CA ARG A 112 -0.08 -15.65 10.54
C ARG A 112 -0.14 -15.45 12.06
N GLY A 113 -0.66 -16.45 12.79
CA GLY A 113 -0.72 -16.41 14.26
C GLY A 113 0.66 -16.41 14.94
N LEU A 114 1.71 -16.77 14.22
CA LEU A 114 3.09 -16.67 14.71
C LEU A 114 3.64 -15.26 14.57
N PHE A 115 3.25 -14.51 13.53
CA PHE A 115 3.75 -13.16 13.25
C PHE A 115 2.98 -12.05 13.96
N PHE A 116 1.66 -12.21 14.15
CA PHE A 116 0.80 -11.14 14.64
C PHE A 116 0.20 -11.45 16.01
N ASN A 117 0.07 -10.41 16.84
CA ASN A 117 -0.75 -10.39 18.04
C ASN A 117 -2.13 -9.83 17.69
N TYR A 118 -3.14 -10.32 18.40
CA TYR A 118 -4.52 -9.88 18.26
C TYR A 118 -5.04 -9.48 19.63
N GLU A 119 -5.32 -8.20 19.80
CA GLU A 119 -5.88 -7.64 21.03
C GLU A 119 -7.31 -7.18 20.74
N ASN A 120 -8.26 -7.64 21.54
CA ASN A 120 -9.66 -7.22 21.40
C ASN A 120 -9.90 -6.01 22.30
N GLU A 121 -10.05 -4.83 21.71
CA GLU A 121 -10.42 -3.60 22.42
C GLU A 121 -11.87 -3.24 22.09
N HIS A 122 -12.76 -3.49 23.06
CA HIS A 122 -14.17 -3.10 23.12
C HIS A 122 -15.07 -3.56 21.94
N GLU A 123 -14.74 -3.24 20.69
CA GLU A 123 -15.38 -3.69 19.44
C GLU A 123 -14.40 -3.87 18.25
N PHE A 124 -13.14 -3.46 18.39
CA PHE A 124 -12.14 -3.54 17.32
C PHE A 124 -11.03 -4.51 17.71
N GLN A 125 -10.59 -5.30 16.74
CA GLN A 125 -9.43 -6.17 16.92
C GLN A 125 -8.19 -5.42 16.44
N ARG A 126 -7.34 -5.03 17.39
CA ARG A 126 -6.05 -4.44 17.08
C ARG A 126 -5.08 -5.53 16.67
N VAL A 127 -4.52 -5.40 15.48
CA VAL A 127 -3.47 -6.29 14.95
C VAL A 127 -2.13 -5.59 15.08
N SER A 128 -1.14 -6.27 15.65
CA SER A 128 0.23 -5.76 15.77
C SER A 128 1.25 -6.85 15.45
N LEU A 129 2.39 -6.44 14.90
CA LEU A 129 3.48 -7.35 14.57
C LEU A 129 4.30 -7.71 15.83
N LYS A 130 4.61 -8.98 16.04
CA LYS A 130 5.40 -9.45 17.19
C LYS A 130 6.87 -9.07 17.04
N GLU A 131 7.56 -8.77 18.14
CA GLU A 131 8.98 -8.38 18.11
C GLU A 131 9.91 -9.44 17.47
N ASN A 132 9.60 -10.72 17.64
CA ASN A 132 10.41 -11.84 17.15
C ASN A 132 10.13 -12.24 15.68
N HIS A 133 9.27 -11.50 14.96
CA HIS A 133 8.83 -11.83 13.60
C HIS A 133 9.99 -12.00 12.61
N LEU A 134 11.04 -11.17 12.70
CA LEU A 134 12.19 -11.24 11.78
C LEU A 134 12.97 -12.55 11.91
N LYS A 135 13.22 -12.98 13.15
CA LYS A 135 13.94 -14.23 13.42
C LYS A 135 13.17 -15.41 12.85
N LEU A 136 11.87 -15.44 13.12
CA LEU A 136 10.96 -16.46 12.61
C LEU A 136 10.93 -16.46 11.07
N LEU A 137 10.84 -15.29 10.45
CA LEU A 137 10.82 -15.18 8.99
C LEU A 137 12.13 -15.68 8.37
N ASN A 138 13.27 -15.37 8.97
CA ASN A 138 14.58 -15.87 8.52
C ASN A 138 14.67 -17.41 8.66
N GLU A 139 14.19 -17.97 9.77
CA GLU A 139 14.11 -19.43 9.96
C GLU A 139 13.20 -20.08 8.91
N MET A 140 12.03 -19.50 8.65
CA MET A 140 11.10 -19.98 7.63
C MET A 140 11.72 -19.91 6.22
N ASN A 141 12.37 -18.81 5.86
CA ASN A 141 13.03 -18.69 4.57
C ASN A 141 14.18 -19.68 4.42
N SER A 142 14.97 -19.91 5.47
CA SER A 142 16.00 -20.95 5.45
C SER A 142 15.40 -22.33 5.21
N PHE A 143 14.25 -22.64 5.82
CA PHE A 143 13.58 -23.92 5.70
C PHE A 143 12.97 -24.13 4.30
N TYR A 144 12.24 -23.15 3.77
CA TYR A 144 11.49 -23.29 2.51
C TYR A 144 12.32 -22.96 1.26
N LEU A 145 13.26 -22.03 1.34
CA LEU A 145 14.05 -21.56 0.19
C LEU A 145 15.48 -22.10 0.17
N GLY A 146 15.93 -22.76 1.25
CA GLY A 146 17.29 -23.31 1.36
C GLY A 146 18.40 -22.26 1.29
N LYS A 147 18.07 -20.99 1.47
CA LYS A 147 19.00 -19.85 1.42
C LYS A 147 18.80 -18.96 2.65
N GLN A 148 19.89 -18.52 3.27
CA GLN A 148 19.82 -17.43 4.24
C GLN A 148 19.48 -16.14 3.49
N VAL A 149 18.28 -15.63 3.73
CA VAL A 149 17.86 -14.30 3.28
C VAL A 149 18.06 -13.38 4.48
N ASP A 150 18.89 -12.35 4.34
CA ASP A 150 19.10 -11.38 5.40
C ASP A 150 18.09 -10.23 5.29
N ILE A 151 16.96 -10.38 5.98
CA ILE A 151 15.83 -9.43 5.96
C ILE A 151 16.02 -8.31 6.99
N THR A 152 17.08 -8.39 7.82
CA THR A 152 17.35 -7.38 8.85
C THR A 152 17.63 -5.98 8.29
N LYS A 153 17.97 -5.89 6.99
CA LYS A 153 18.20 -4.63 6.26
C LYS A 153 16.96 -3.75 6.10
N PHE A 154 15.75 -4.27 6.29
CA PHE A 154 14.51 -3.49 6.12
C PHE A 154 14.04 -2.79 7.40
N HIS A 155 14.77 -2.93 8.51
CA HIS A 155 14.54 -2.18 9.73
C HIS A 155 15.49 -0.99 9.82
N ALA A 156 14.89 0.17 10.15
CA ALA A 156 15.49 1.48 10.39
C ALA A 156 15.66 2.38 9.14
N GLU A 157 14.54 2.93 8.67
CA GLU A 157 14.55 4.34 8.26
C GLU A 157 13.43 5.06 9.02
N PRO A 158 13.70 6.26 9.58
CA PRO A 158 12.67 7.07 10.22
C PRO A 158 11.55 7.38 9.23
N GLU A 159 10.32 7.55 9.72
CA GLU A 159 9.23 8.06 8.88
C GLU A 159 9.71 9.35 8.20
N PRO A 160 9.59 9.47 6.87
CA PRO A 160 9.93 10.73 6.22
C PRO A 160 9.02 11.80 6.82
N GLU A 161 9.62 12.88 7.35
CA GLU A 161 8.86 13.93 8.00
C GLU A 161 7.71 14.38 7.10
N PRO A 162 6.50 14.58 7.66
CA PRO A 162 5.40 15.12 6.88
C PRO A 162 5.88 16.47 6.35
N THR A 163 6.02 16.57 5.03
CA THR A 163 6.15 17.88 4.42
C THR A 163 4.81 18.56 4.65
N ASP A 164 4.79 19.54 5.55
CA ASP A 164 3.69 20.49 5.78
C ASP A 164 3.46 21.31 4.50
N SER A 165 3.00 20.63 3.46
CA SER A 165 2.32 21.29 2.36
C SER A 165 0.84 21.18 2.70
N GLU A 166 0.31 22.28 3.26
CA GLU A 166 -1.13 22.53 3.21
C GLU A 166 -1.62 22.12 1.80
N PRO A 167 -2.80 21.48 1.67
CA PRO A 167 -3.38 21.25 0.35
C PRO A 167 -3.35 22.57 -0.41
N PRO A 168 -2.92 22.60 -1.68
CA PRO A 168 -2.73 23.85 -2.40
C PRO A 168 -4.04 24.63 -2.34
N LYS A 169 -4.01 25.77 -1.63
CA LYS A 169 -5.15 26.67 -1.51
C LYS A 169 -5.57 27.03 -2.94
N HIS A 170 -6.77 26.61 -3.33
CA HIS A 170 -7.36 26.98 -4.61
C HIS A 170 -7.39 28.51 -4.68
N GLY A 171 -6.64 29.10 -5.62
CA GLY A 171 -6.68 30.54 -5.89
C GLY A 171 -5.42 31.38 -5.60
N LYS A 172 -4.21 30.81 -5.57
CA LYS A 172 -2.99 31.66 -5.64
C LYS A 172 -2.78 32.20 -7.07
N ILE A 173 -2.54 33.51 -7.18
CA ILE A 173 -2.24 34.22 -8.43
C ILE A 173 -0.84 33.80 -8.91
N PHE A 174 -0.69 33.47 -10.20
CA PHE A 174 0.55 32.99 -10.82
C PHE A 174 1.65 34.07 -10.83
N GLY A 175 2.87 33.71 -10.41
CA GLY A 175 4.05 34.58 -10.41
C GLY A 175 5.06 34.23 -11.52
N GLU A 176 6.09 35.09 -11.69
CA GLU A 176 7.05 35.09 -12.81
C GLU A 176 7.91 33.82 -12.98
N ASP A 177 8.05 32.98 -11.95
CA ASP A 177 8.89 31.75 -11.98
C ASP A 177 8.15 30.49 -12.48
N SER A 178 6.98 30.65 -13.08
CA SER A 178 6.12 29.51 -13.42
C SER A 178 6.42 28.91 -14.80
N LYS A 179 6.68 27.60 -14.86
CA LYS A 179 6.94 26.88 -16.12
C LYS A 179 5.65 26.30 -16.70
N VAL A 180 5.44 26.54 -18.00
CA VAL A 180 4.32 25.99 -18.76
C VAL A 180 4.67 24.59 -19.25
N THR A 181 3.91 23.58 -18.82
CA THR A 181 3.98 22.21 -19.35
C THR A 181 2.71 21.88 -20.10
N ILE A 182 2.86 21.24 -21.25
CA ILE A 182 1.75 20.89 -22.11
C ILE A 182 1.21 19.52 -21.70
N LEU A 183 -0.04 19.46 -21.26
CA LEU A 183 -0.74 18.22 -20.94
C LEU A 183 -1.65 17.83 -22.11
N THR A 184 -1.45 16.64 -22.66
CA THR A 184 -2.34 16.08 -23.68
C THR A 184 -3.40 15.22 -23.00
N ILE A 185 -4.66 15.62 -23.13
CA ILE A 185 -5.82 14.90 -22.61
C ILE A 185 -6.58 14.31 -23.81
N GLY A 186 -6.67 12.98 -23.85
CA GLY A 186 -7.37 12.25 -24.90
C GLY A 186 -6.48 11.88 -26.10
N ASN A 187 -7.09 11.72 -27.28
CA ASN A 187 -6.41 11.22 -28.47
C ASN A 187 -5.52 12.33 -29.10
N PRO A 188 -4.21 12.12 -29.25
CA PRO A 188 -3.25 13.17 -29.65
C PRO A 188 -3.40 13.70 -31.08
N ARG A 189 -4.36 13.18 -31.88
CA ARG A 189 -4.63 13.63 -33.26
C ARG A 189 -5.66 14.76 -33.38
N THR A 190 -6.34 15.09 -32.29
CA THR A 190 -7.33 16.18 -32.26
C THR A 190 -6.67 17.49 -31.79
N GLN A 191 -6.84 18.58 -32.54
CA GLN A 191 -6.20 19.87 -32.25
C GLN A 191 -6.52 20.43 -30.84
N ASP A 192 -7.66 20.04 -30.25
CA ASP A 192 -8.10 20.46 -28.92
C ASP A 192 -7.62 19.54 -27.77
N SER A 193 -6.81 18.52 -28.06
CA SER A 193 -6.37 17.54 -27.06
C SER A 193 -5.25 18.05 -26.14
N THR A 194 -4.78 19.28 -26.33
CA THR A 194 -3.53 19.76 -25.75
C THR A 194 -3.77 21.05 -24.98
N ILE A 195 -3.59 21.00 -23.66
CA ILE A 195 -3.87 22.12 -22.77
C ILE A 195 -2.55 22.55 -22.08
N PRO A 196 -2.12 23.80 -22.23
CA PRO A 196 -0.97 24.31 -21.48
C PRO A 196 -1.38 24.49 -20.02
N VAL A 197 -0.67 23.80 -19.12
CA VAL A 197 -0.88 23.91 -17.67
C VAL A 197 0.39 24.44 -17.03
N VAL A 198 0.22 25.46 -16.19
CA VAL A 198 1.29 26.12 -15.48
C VAL A 198 1.47 25.43 -14.13
N CYS A 199 2.62 24.79 -13.92
CA CYS A 199 2.92 24.08 -12.67
C CYS A 199 4.12 24.71 -11.94
N TRP A 200 4.06 24.71 -10.61
CA TRP A 200 5.22 24.92 -9.75
C TRP A 200 6.09 23.65 -9.77
N LEU A 201 7.40 23.80 -9.91
CA LEU A 201 8.39 22.76 -9.60
C LEU A 201 8.93 23.01 -8.19
#